data_AF-A0AAW0M975-F1
#
_entry.id   AF-A0AAW0M975-F1
#
_cell.length_a   1.000
_cell.length_b   1.000
_cell.length_c   1.000
_cell.angle_alpha   90.00
_cell.angle_beta   90.00
_cell.angle_gamma   90.00
#
_symmetry.space_group_name_H-M   'P 1'
#
loop_
_entity.id
_entity.type
_entity.pdbx_description
1 polymer ?
#
loop_
_entity_poly.entity_id
_entity_poly.type
_entity_poly.pdbx_seq_one_letter_code
_entity_poly.pdbx_strand_id
1 'polypeptide(L)'
;MAHGYSSIVEVSAALSKEGLKASKLLFGIDFTRSNEWTGKVSFNNWSLHGVGDAPNPYEKAMSIIGTTLAPFNEDNLITCFGFGDEITHDQEVFSLHSDHSPCRCLDEALSCYRKIAQNAKLAGPTSYAPVIEAAIDTVVKRGGQYHVLLVISDGEITRSSDTGDKDLSPQEEETLKSIVNARLVETVQN
;
A
#
# COMPACT_ATOMS: atom_id res chain seq x y z
N MET A 1 14.36 6.72 10.24
CA MET A 1 14.99 7.64 9.27
C MET A 1 16.21 6.92 8.71
N ALA A 2 16.30 6.74 7.39
CA ALA A 2 17.47 6.13 6.76
C ALA A 2 18.73 6.95 7.12
N HIS A 3 19.87 6.29 7.32
CA HIS A 3 21.14 6.96 7.59
C HIS A 3 21.45 7.97 6.47
N GLY A 4 21.39 9.27 6.77
CA GLY A 4 21.84 10.33 5.86
C GLY A 4 20.94 11.56 5.70
N TYR A 5 19.69 11.55 6.21
CA TYR A 5 18.76 12.68 6.04
C TYR A 5 18.11 13.10 7.35
N SER A 6 18.04 14.42 7.57
CA SER A 6 17.52 15.07 8.79
C SER A 6 16.10 15.61 8.63
N SER A 7 15.60 15.74 7.40
CA SER A 7 14.25 16.23 7.12
C SER A 7 13.62 15.60 5.87
N ILE A 8 12.29 15.70 5.76
CA ILE A 8 11.53 15.27 4.58
C ILE A 8 11.93 16.05 3.31
N VAL A 9 12.34 17.31 3.49
CA VAL A 9 12.81 18.19 2.41
C VAL A 9 14.13 17.65 1.83
N GLU A 10 15.04 17.20 2.69
CA GLU A 10 16.30 16.59 2.23
C GLU A 10 16.07 15.27 1.50
N VAL A 11 15.13 14.43 1.97
CA VAL A 11 14.76 13.18 1.29
C VAL A 11 14.17 13.48 -0.10
N SER A 12 13.25 14.44 -0.18
CA SER A 12 12.67 14.87 -1.46
C SER A 12 13.74 15.41 -2.40
N ALA A 13 14.64 16.27 -1.94
CA ALA A 13 15.73 16.80 -2.75
C ALA A 13 16.66 15.68 -3.26
N ALA A 14 16.94 14.67 -2.44
CA ALA A 14 17.74 13.51 -2.85
C ALA A 14 17.06 12.69 -3.94
N LEU A 15 15.76 12.38 -3.81
CA LEU A 15 15.00 11.66 -4.84
C LEU A 15 15.00 12.41 -6.18
N SER A 16 14.85 13.73 -6.14
CA SER A 16 14.92 14.57 -7.34
C SER A 16 16.29 14.50 -8.00
N LYS A 17 17.38 14.51 -7.21
CA LYS A 17 18.75 14.41 -7.70
C LYS A 17 19.04 13.05 -8.36
N GLU A 18 18.45 11.97 -7.85
CA GLU A 18 18.56 10.62 -8.43
C GLU A 18 17.67 10.42 -9.68
N GLY A 19 17.00 11.49 -10.15
CA GLY A 19 16.30 11.48 -11.43
C GLY A 19 14.83 11.10 -11.36
N LEU A 20 14.23 11.04 -10.17
CA LEU A 20 12.78 10.98 -10.03
C LEU A 20 12.20 12.33 -10.49
N LYS A 21 11.68 12.38 -11.71
CA LYS A 21 11.14 13.61 -12.32
C LYS A 21 9.62 13.69 -12.21
N ALA A 22 8.96 12.55 -12.33
CA ALA A 22 7.53 12.42 -12.46
C ALA A 22 7.12 10.99 -12.12
N SER A 23 6.06 10.84 -11.33
CA SER A 23 5.47 9.57 -10.96
C SER A 23 3.97 9.73 -10.74
N LYS A 24 3.27 8.60 -10.74
CA LYS A 24 1.92 8.47 -10.19
C LYS A 24 1.98 7.69 -8.88
N LEU A 25 1.14 8.03 -7.91
CA LEU A 25 1.12 7.36 -6.62
C LEU A 25 -0.05 6.39 -6.48
N LEU A 26 0.26 5.18 -6.01
CA LEU A 26 -0.72 4.15 -5.67
C LEU A 26 -0.50 3.76 -4.18
N PHE A 27 -1.57 3.71 -3.39
CA PHE A 27 -1.54 3.10 -2.06
C PHE A 27 -2.21 1.74 -2.09
N GLY A 28 -1.53 0.74 -1.53
CA GLY A 28 -2.10 -0.55 -1.16
C GLY A 28 -2.19 -0.64 0.35
N ILE A 29 -3.39 -0.77 0.90
CA ILE A 29 -3.62 -0.75 2.34
C ILE A 29 -4.12 -2.12 2.78
N ASP A 30 -3.36 -2.73 3.67
CA ASP A 30 -3.69 -3.99 4.31
C ASP A 30 -4.86 -3.81 5.28
N PHE A 31 -5.93 -4.59 5.12
CA PHE A 31 -7.09 -4.69 6.02
C PHE A 31 -7.24 -6.12 6.59
N THR A 32 -6.14 -6.85 6.74
CA THR A 32 -6.12 -8.16 7.39
C THR A 32 -6.25 -8.05 8.90
N ARG A 33 -6.68 -9.16 9.50
CA ARG A 33 -7.07 -9.26 10.91
C ARG A 33 -5.88 -9.13 11.86
N SER A 34 -4.65 -9.37 11.41
CA SER A 34 -3.45 -9.21 12.24
C SER A 34 -3.34 -7.83 12.86
N ASN A 35 -3.84 -6.82 12.16
CA ASN A 35 -3.94 -5.45 12.62
C ASN A 35 -4.75 -5.26 13.92
N GLU A 36 -5.59 -6.23 14.33
CA GLU A 36 -6.29 -6.20 15.63
C GLU A 36 -5.33 -6.37 16.81
N TRP A 37 -4.23 -7.14 16.65
CA TRP A 37 -3.32 -7.49 17.75
C TRP A 37 -1.89 -6.98 17.59
N THR A 38 -1.42 -6.65 16.38
CA THR A 38 -0.05 -6.17 16.14
C THR A 38 0.21 -4.78 16.73
N GLY A 39 -0.84 -4.02 17.06
CA GLY A 39 -0.78 -2.79 17.85
C GLY A 39 -0.57 -2.96 19.36
N LYS A 40 -0.47 -4.20 19.87
CA LYS A 40 -0.33 -4.52 21.31
C LYS A 40 0.73 -3.69 22.03
N VAL A 41 1.91 -3.57 21.44
CA VAL A 41 3.05 -2.85 22.03
C VAL A 41 3.23 -1.45 21.44
N SER A 42 3.04 -1.32 20.12
CA SER A 42 3.35 -0.11 19.36
C SER A 42 2.23 0.94 19.37
N PHE A 43 1.00 0.53 19.69
CA PHE A 43 -0.18 1.38 19.59
C PHE A 43 -1.15 1.16 20.75
N ASN A 44 -0.63 1.08 21.98
CA ASN A 44 -1.40 1.03 23.23
C ASN A 44 -2.49 -0.06 23.26
N ASN A 45 -2.20 -1.23 22.66
CA ASN A 45 -3.16 -2.33 22.58
C ASN A 45 -4.45 -2.00 21.82
N TRP A 46 -4.39 -1.01 20.93
CA TRP A 46 -5.45 -0.71 19.97
C TRP A 46 -5.12 -1.38 18.64
N SER A 47 -6.17 -1.64 17.85
CA SER A 47 -5.98 -2.02 16.45
C SER A 47 -5.17 -0.94 15.72
N LEU A 48 -4.29 -1.36 14.81
CA LEU A 48 -3.54 -0.42 13.96
C LEU A 48 -4.44 0.40 13.03
N HIS A 49 -5.68 -0.06 12.77
CA HIS A 49 -6.71 0.71 12.07
C HIS A 49 -7.59 1.57 12.99
N GLY A 50 -7.35 1.57 14.31
CA GLY A 50 -8.17 2.29 15.27
C GLY A 50 -8.28 3.78 14.96
N VAL A 51 -9.43 4.20 14.41
CA VAL A 51 -9.68 5.59 14.01
C VAL A 51 -10.11 6.41 15.22
N GLY A 52 -9.35 7.47 15.53
CA GLY A 52 -9.66 8.41 16.61
C GLY A 52 -9.25 9.84 16.27
N ASP A 53 -9.08 10.67 17.31
CA ASP A 53 -8.64 12.06 17.20
C ASP A 53 -7.16 12.15 16.78
N ALA A 54 -6.33 11.24 17.29
CA ALA A 54 -4.94 11.11 16.90
C ALA A 54 -4.82 10.14 15.71
N PRO A 55 -3.91 10.40 14.76
CA PRO A 55 -3.72 9.53 13.61
C PRO A 55 -3.16 8.16 14.05
N ASN A 56 -3.73 7.10 13.50
CA ASN A 56 -3.23 5.74 13.66
C ASN A 56 -1.94 5.53 12.83
N PRO A 57 -1.25 4.38 12.98
CA PRO A 57 0.00 4.11 12.26
C PRO A 57 -0.12 4.16 10.72
N TYR A 58 -1.24 3.70 10.15
CA TYR A 58 -1.49 3.79 8.71
C TYR A 58 -1.66 5.24 8.25
N GLU A 59 -2.45 6.05 8.97
CA GLU A 59 -2.63 7.48 8.68
C GLU A 59 -1.31 8.23 8.74
N LYS A 60 -0.46 7.92 9.72
CA LYS A 60 0.88 8.49 9.84
C LYS A 60 1.76 8.10 8.66
N ALA A 61 1.78 6.83 8.27
CA ALA A 61 2.58 6.34 7.14
C ALA A 61 2.12 6.98 5.82
N MET A 62 0.82 6.98 5.54
CA MET A 62 0.24 7.66 4.38
C MET A 62 0.60 9.15 4.35
N SER A 63 0.47 9.85 5.49
CA SER A 63 0.77 11.28 5.59
C SER A 63 2.25 11.58 5.31
N ILE A 64 3.16 10.85 5.96
CA ILE A 64 4.61 11.07 5.83
C ILE A 64 5.05 10.77 4.40
N ILE A 65 4.70 9.60 3.87
CA ILE A 65 5.19 9.17 2.56
C ILE A 65 4.51 9.98 1.45
N GLY A 66 3.19 10.18 1.55
CA GLY A 66 2.43 11.00 0.60
C GLY A 66 2.96 12.43 0.52
N THR A 67 3.28 13.06 1.66
CA THR A 67 3.89 14.40 1.68
C THR A 67 5.30 14.40 1.09
N THR A 68 6.10 13.34 1.35
CA THR A 68 7.47 13.21 0.81
C THR A 68 7.46 13.14 -0.72
N LEU A 69 6.48 12.41 -1.27
CA LEU A 69 6.40 12.11 -2.70
C LEU A 69 5.50 13.07 -3.48
N ALA A 70 4.71 13.91 -2.81
CA ALA A 70 3.81 14.88 -3.44
C ALA A 70 4.48 15.74 -4.53
N PRO A 71 5.72 16.25 -4.36
CA PRO A 71 6.40 17.03 -5.40
C PRO A 71 6.64 16.26 -6.72
N PHE A 72 6.61 14.94 -6.69
CA PHE A 72 6.81 14.06 -7.85
C PHE A 72 5.51 13.51 -8.41
N ASN A 73 4.36 13.76 -7.78
CA ASN A 73 3.07 13.28 -8.26
C ASN A 73 2.49 14.25 -9.29
N GLU A 74 2.59 13.92 -10.58
CA GLU A 74 2.37 14.88 -11.67
C GLU A 74 0.99 15.55 -11.68
N ASP A 75 -0.06 14.85 -11.25
CA ASP A 75 -1.45 15.31 -11.31
C ASP A 75 -2.14 15.38 -9.95
N ASN A 76 -1.40 15.15 -8.86
CA ASN A 76 -1.91 15.00 -7.49
C ASN A 76 -2.94 13.88 -7.31
N LEU A 77 -3.22 13.07 -8.34
CA LEU A 77 -4.15 11.96 -8.24
C LEU A 77 -3.48 10.79 -7.51
N ILE A 78 -4.25 10.15 -6.63
CA ILE A 78 -3.77 9.03 -5.82
C ILE A 78 -4.79 7.91 -5.91
N THR A 79 -4.42 6.79 -6.51
CA THR A 79 -5.28 5.60 -6.50
C THR A 79 -5.04 4.85 -5.19
N CYS A 80 -6.11 4.47 -4.50
CA CYS A 80 -6.03 3.77 -3.23
C CYS A 80 -6.80 2.45 -3.29
N PHE A 81 -6.09 1.37 -3.00
CA PHE A 81 -6.61 0.01 -2.91
C PHE A 81 -6.57 -0.47 -1.46
N GLY A 82 -7.56 -1.27 -1.07
CA GLY A 82 -7.55 -2.09 0.13
C GLY A 82 -7.58 -3.57 -0.22
N PHE A 83 -7.00 -4.41 0.63
CA PHE A 83 -6.97 -5.87 0.45
C PHE A 83 -7.00 -6.59 1.80
N GLY A 84 -7.33 -7.89 1.82
CA GLY A 84 -7.30 -8.70 3.05
C GLY A 84 -8.52 -8.60 3.97
N ASP A 85 -9.58 -7.88 3.56
CA ASP A 85 -10.83 -7.82 4.33
C ASP A 85 -11.68 -9.09 4.10
N GLU A 86 -12.82 -9.19 4.79
CA GLU A 86 -13.73 -10.36 4.68
C GLU A 86 -14.31 -10.57 3.28
N ILE A 87 -14.20 -9.59 2.39
CA ILE A 87 -14.74 -9.66 1.04
C ILE A 87 -13.64 -10.15 0.12
N THR A 88 -12.47 -9.49 0.12
CA THR A 88 -11.41 -9.75 -0.83
C THR A 88 -10.49 -10.90 -0.45
N HIS A 89 -10.35 -11.20 0.84
CA HIS A 89 -9.37 -12.16 1.36
C HIS A 89 -7.97 -11.92 0.72
N ASP A 90 -7.29 -12.98 0.29
CA ASP A 90 -6.01 -12.95 -0.42
C ASP A 90 -6.13 -12.98 -1.96
N GLN A 91 -7.33 -12.74 -2.52
CA GLN A 91 -7.61 -12.94 -3.95
C GLN A 91 -7.83 -11.65 -4.74
N GLU A 92 -8.44 -10.64 -4.12
CA GLU A 92 -8.84 -9.41 -4.81
C GLU A 92 -8.38 -8.14 -4.05
N VAL A 93 -8.61 -6.99 -4.67
CA VAL A 93 -8.55 -5.69 -4.01
C VAL A 93 -9.85 -4.94 -4.18
N PHE A 94 -10.15 -4.02 -3.26
CA PHE A 94 -11.24 -3.07 -3.39
C PHE A 94 -10.71 -1.64 -3.52
N SER A 95 -11.47 -0.75 -4.16
CA SER A 95 -11.11 0.68 -4.19
C SER A 95 -11.59 1.38 -2.94
N LEU A 96 -10.75 2.22 -2.34
CA LEU A 96 -11.16 3.08 -1.22
C LEU A 96 -12.15 4.18 -1.65
N HIS A 97 -12.15 4.54 -2.93
CA HIS A 97 -13.09 5.51 -3.48
C HIS A 97 -14.28 4.77 -4.10
N SER A 98 -15.50 5.16 -3.75
CA SER A 98 -16.71 4.37 -4.05
C SER A 98 -17.04 4.24 -5.55
N ASP A 99 -16.57 5.17 -6.38
CA ASP A 99 -16.75 5.13 -7.84
C ASP A 99 -15.51 4.60 -8.60
N HIS A 100 -14.53 4.05 -7.86
CA HIS A 100 -13.26 3.55 -8.37
C HIS A 100 -12.34 4.59 -9.02
N SER A 101 -12.65 5.89 -8.93
CA SER A 101 -11.77 6.95 -9.37
C SER A 101 -10.60 7.19 -8.39
N PRO A 102 -9.47 7.77 -8.85
CA PRO A 102 -8.41 8.21 -7.95
C PRO A 102 -8.87 9.34 -7.03
N CYS A 103 -8.34 9.38 -5.81
CA CYS A 103 -8.47 10.53 -4.92
C CYS A 103 -7.72 11.73 -5.52
N ARG A 104 -8.28 12.94 -5.39
CA ARG A 104 -7.75 14.18 -5.96
C ARG A 104 -6.53 14.74 -5.21
N CYS A 105 -6.33 14.30 -3.96
CA CYS A 105 -5.20 14.66 -3.13
C CYS A 105 -5.04 13.69 -1.95
N LEU A 106 -3.96 13.85 -1.18
CA LEU A 106 -3.68 13.05 0.02
C LEU A 106 -4.75 13.19 1.10
N ASP A 107 -5.32 14.38 1.30
CA ASP A 107 -6.36 14.61 2.30
C ASP A 107 -7.64 13.82 1.97
N GLU A 108 -7.98 13.70 0.68
CA GLU A 108 -9.10 12.88 0.23
C GLU A 108 -8.79 11.39 0.40
N ALA A 109 -7.56 10.95 0.09
CA ALA A 109 -7.12 9.57 0.33
C ALA A 109 -7.21 9.18 1.82
N LEU A 110 -6.75 10.04 2.72
CA LEU A 110 -6.87 9.86 4.17
C LEU A 110 -8.33 9.84 4.62
N SER A 111 -9.18 10.70 4.06
CA SER A 111 -10.61 10.73 4.36
C SER A 111 -11.32 9.45 3.91
N CYS A 112 -11.01 8.93 2.73
CA CYS A 112 -11.52 7.65 2.25
C CYS A 112 -11.03 6.49 3.12
N TYR A 113 -9.74 6.47 3.47
CA TYR A 113 -9.18 5.48 4.39
C TYR A 113 -9.93 5.46 5.73
N ARG A 114 -10.14 6.62 6.37
CA ARG A 114 -10.85 6.69 7.67
C ARG A 114 -12.27 6.14 7.58
N LYS A 115 -13.00 6.43 6.50
CA LYS A 115 -14.36 5.91 6.28
C LYS A 115 -14.36 4.38 6.16
N ILE A 116 -13.43 3.82 5.40
CA ILE A 116 -13.32 2.36 5.24
C ILE A 116 -12.87 1.71 6.54
N ALA A 117 -11.80 2.20 7.17
CA ALA A 117 -11.21 1.64 8.38
C ALA A 117 -12.19 1.56 9.56
N GLN A 118 -13.18 2.46 9.62
CA GLN A 118 -14.25 2.40 10.64
C GLN A 118 -15.26 1.27 10.43
N ASN A 119 -15.40 0.76 9.20
CA ASN A 119 -16.48 -0.16 8.82
C ASN A 119 -15.99 -1.50 8.26
N ALA A 120 -14.73 -1.58 7.85
CA ALA A 120 -14.13 -2.79 7.28
C ALA A 120 -14.12 -3.92 8.31
N LYS A 121 -14.47 -5.14 7.85
CA LYS A 121 -14.31 -6.34 8.66
C LYS A 121 -12.99 -7.01 8.27
N LEU A 122 -12.03 -6.95 9.18
CA LEU A 122 -10.68 -7.44 8.93
C LEU A 122 -10.65 -8.97 8.86
N ALA A 123 -9.96 -9.54 7.88
CA ALA A 123 -9.92 -10.99 7.67
C ALA A 123 -8.52 -11.48 7.25
N GLY A 124 -8.44 -12.29 6.20
CA GLY A 124 -7.23 -12.91 5.69
C GLY A 124 -7.59 -14.08 4.78
N PRO A 125 -6.64 -14.87 4.28
CA PRO A 125 -5.19 -14.76 4.48
C PRO A 125 -4.58 -13.45 3.96
N THR A 126 -3.32 -13.22 4.29
CA THR A 126 -2.54 -12.06 3.82
C THR A 126 -1.67 -12.46 2.64
N SER A 127 -1.93 -11.87 1.47
CA SER A 127 -1.09 -11.91 0.27
C SER A 127 -0.99 -10.50 -0.29
N TYR A 128 0.18 -10.08 -0.77
CA TYR A 128 0.32 -8.81 -1.48
C TYR A 128 0.14 -8.97 -3.00
N ALA A 129 -0.02 -10.20 -3.49
CA ALA A 129 -0.18 -10.45 -4.91
C ALA A 129 -1.36 -9.67 -5.52
N PRO A 130 -2.58 -9.66 -4.92
CA PRO A 130 -3.71 -8.95 -5.52
C PRO A 130 -3.43 -7.45 -5.72
N VAL A 131 -2.78 -6.81 -4.74
CA VAL A 131 -2.51 -5.36 -4.82
C VAL A 131 -1.36 -5.02 -5.76
N ILE A 132 -0.37 -5.90 -5.90
CA ILE A 132 0.70 -5.75 -6.88
C ILE A 132 0.14 -5.93 -8.29
N GLU A 133 -0.68 -6.95 -8.54
CA GLU A 133 -1.30 -7.19 -9.84
C GLU A 133 -2.28 -6.06 -10.21
N ALA A 134 -3.07 -5.54 -9.27
CA ALA A 134 -3.91 -4.36 -9.50
C ALA A 134 -3.10 -3.09 -9.85
N ALA A 135 -1.90 -2.95 -9.29
CA ALA A 135 -1.00 -1.86 -9.65
C ALA A 135 -0.42 -2.05 -11.06
N ILE A 136 -0.01 -3.28 -11.43
CA ILE A 136 0.42 -3.62 -12.79
C ILE A 136 -0.68 -3.27 -13.80
N ASP A 137 -1.91 -3.71 -13.53
CA ASP A 137 -3.09 -3.39 -14.34
C ASP A 137 -3.28 -1.88 -14.51
N THR A 138 -3.10 -1.12 -13.44
CA THR A 138 -3.21 0.34 -13.47
C THR A 138 -2.13 0.96 -14.35
N VAL A 139 -0.88 0.49 -14.25
CA VAL A 139 0.24 0.94 -15.08
C VAL A 139 -0.03 0.66 -16.56
N VAL A 140 -0.47 -0.56 -16.88
CA VAL A 140 -0.79 -0.97 -18.26
C VAL A 140 -1.93 -0.12 -18.84
N LYS A 141 -3.02 0.06 -18.09
CA LYS A 141 -4.17 0.88 -18.51
C LYS A 141 -3.82 2.36 -18.71
N ARG A 142 -2.80 2.87 -17.99
CA ARG A 142 -2.31 4.25 -18.09
C ARG A 142 -1.15 4.42 -19.07
N GLY A 143 -0.90 3.44 -19.94
CA GLY A 143 0.08 3.54 -21.01
C GLY A 143 1.53 3.49 -20.52
N GLY A 144 1.80 2.71 -19.48
CA GLY A 144 3.19 2.45 -19.03
C GLY A 144 3.87 3.62 -18.32
N GLN A 145 3.11 4.62 -17.86
CA GLN A 145 3.66 5.71 -17.04
C GLN A 145 4.32 5.16 -15.77
N TYR A 146 5.36 5.84 -15.26
CA TYR A 146 6.04 5.43 -14.04
C TYR A 146 5.12 5.61 -12.82
N HIS A 147 4.87 4.52 -12.08
CA HIS A 147 4.07 4.51 -10.86
C HIS A 147 4.91 4.04 -9.68
N VAL A 148 4.61 4.57 -8.49
CA VAL A 148 5.13 4.07 -7.22
C VAL A 148 3.97 3.46 -6.45
N LEU A 149 4.02 2.14 -6.23
CA LEU A 149 3.11 1.44 -5.32
C LEU A 149 3.68 1.46 -3.90
N LEU A 150 2.89 2.00 -2.97
CA LEU A 150 3.17 2.04 -1.54
C LEU A 150 2.25 1.06 -0.83
N VAL A 151 2.77 -0.12 -0.50
CA VAL A 151 2.05 -1.09 0.34
C VAL A 151 2.30 -0.75 1.80
N ILE A 152 1.24 -0.46 2.54
CA ILE A 152 1.26 -0.24 4.00
C ILE A 152 0.60 -1.45 4.63
N SER A 153 1.34 -2.15 5.48
CA SER A 153 0.94 -3.38 6.15
C SER A 153 1.64 -3.50 7.51
N ASP A 154 1.11 -4.35 8.39
CA ASP A 154 1.76 -4.75 9.64
C ASP A 154 2.81 -5.86 9.47
N GLY A 155 2.93 -6.40 8.24
CA GLY A 155 4.03 -7.26 7.81
C GLY A 155 3.78 -8.76 7.95
N GLU A 156 2.58 -9.20 8.35
CA GLU A 156 2.27 -10.61 8.51
C GLU A 156 1.69 -11.23 7.22
N ILE A 157 2.55 -11.66 6.29
CA ILE A 157 2.14 -12.55 5.20
C ILE A 157 1.77 -13.92 5.79
N THR A 158 0.65 -14.51 5.37
CA THR A 158 0.18 -15.77 5.97
C THR A 158 1.13 -16.93 5.67
N ARG A 159 1.57 -17.62 6.72
CA ARG A 159 2.28 -18.91 6.65
C ARG A 159 1.45 -19.99 7.31
N SER A 160 1.33 -21.16 6.69
CA SER A 160 0.63 -22.28 7.32
C SER A 160 1.53 -22.92 8.37
N SER A 161 0.95 -23.51 9.42
CA SER A 161 1.71 -24.28 10.42
C SER A 161 2.39 -25.53 9.84
N ASP A 162 1.96 -25.97 8.66
CA ASP A 162 2.48 -27.14 7.96
C ASP A 162 3.62 -26.78 6.99
N THR A 163 3.85 -25.49 6.74
CA THR A 163 5.00 -25.00 5.97
C THR A 163 6.25 -25.12 6.83
N GLY A 164 7.21 -25.97 6.44
CA GLY A 164 8.51 -26.01 7.12
C GLY A 164 9.22 -24.65 7.04
N ASP A 165 10.13 -24.36 7.97
CA ASP A 165 10.86 -23.08 8.05
C ASP A 165 11.54 -22.63 6.73
N LYS A 166 11.77 -23.57 5.81
CA LYS A 166 12.43 -23.33 4.52
C LYS A 166 11.48 -23.28 3.31
N ASP A 167 10.23 -23.65 3.50
CA ASP A 167 9.23 -23.68 2.44
C ASP A 167 8.39 -22.39 2.48
N LEU A 168 8.00 -21.92 1.30
CA LEU A 168 7.14 -20.75 1.15
C LEU A 168 5.68 -21.19 1.24
N SER A 169 4.84 -20.37 1.88
CA SER A 169 3.40 -20.55 1.80
C SER A 169 2.88 -20.20 0.39
N PRO A 170 1.67 -20.63 0.03
CA PRO A 170 1.05 -20.20 -1.23
C PRO A 170 1.00 -18.66 -1.38
N GLN A 171 0.70 -17.94 -0.30
CA GLN A 171 0.64 -16.47 -0.30
C GLN A 171 2.01 -15.82 -0.48
N GLU A 172 3.06 -16.39 0.13
CA GLU A 172 4.44 -15.93 -0.08
C GLU A 172 4.90 -16.18 -1.51
N GLU A 173 4.62 -17.38 -2.06
CA GLU A 173 4.98 -17.73 -3.44
C GLU A 173 4.27 -16.84 -4.45
N GLU A 174 2.99 -16.58 -4.26
CA GLU A 174 2.20 -15.70 -5.13
C GLU A 174 2.67 -14.25 -5.05
N THR A 175 2.94 -13.76 -3.83
CA THR A 175 3.52 -12.43 -3.63
C THR A 175 4.85 -12.30 -4.37
N LEU A 176 5.74 -13.29 -4.25
CA LEU A 176 7.02 -13.28 -4.99
C LEU A 176 6.82 -13.33 -6.51
N LYS A 177 5.88 -14.14 -7.01
CA LYS A 177 5.53 -14.19 -8.44
C LYS A 177 5.06 -12.81 -8.94
N SER A 178 4.16 -12.15 -8.21
CA SER A 178 3.67 -10.81 -8.59
C SER A 178 4.79 -9.75 -8.59
N ILE A 179 5.75 -9.82 -7.65
CA ILE A 179 6.93 -8.95 -7.64
C ILE A 179 7.79 -9.19 -8.89
N VAL A 180 7.97 -10.45 -9.29
CA VAL A 180 8.69 -10.79 -10.53
C VAL A 180 7.93 -10.27 -11.75
N ASN A 181 6.61 -10.47 -11.80
CA ASN A 181 5.75 -9.96 -12.89
C ASN A 181 5.84 -8.44 -13.02
N ALA A 182 5.83 -7.72 -11.90
CA ALA A 182 5.94 -6.26 -11.87
C ALA A 182 7.22 -5.74 -12.53
N ARG A 183 8.31 -6.52 -12.52
CA ARG A 183 9.56 -6.18 -13.22
C ARG A 183 9.49 -6.38 -14.73
N LEU A 184 8.58 -7.21 -15.22
CA LEU A 184 8.49 -7.60 -16.63
C LEU A 184 7.58 -6.65 -17.44
N VAL A 185 6.97 -5.66 -16.80
CA VAL A 185 6.03 -4.70 -17.42
C VAL A 185 6.71 -3.80 -18.47
N GLU A 186 8.03 -3.87 -18.67
CA GLU A 186 8.78 -3.06 -19.63
C GLU A 186 8.82 -3.56 -21.10
N THR A 187 7.95 -4.48 -21.55
CA THR A 187 8.20 -5.13 -22.87
C THR A 187 7.04 -5.23 -23.85
N VAL A 188 6.02 -4.36 -23.80
CA VAL A 188 4.95 -4.37 -24.82
C VAL A 188 4.53 -2.98 -25.27
N GLN A 189 5.45 -2.03 -25.43
CA GLN A 189 5.19 -0.82 -26.22
C GLN A 189 6.46 -0.36 -26.93
N ASN A 190 6.76 -1.00 -28.07
CA ASN A 190 7.52 -0.44 -29.19
C ASN A 190 6.93 -0.98 -30.49
#